data_AF-A0A0J1HD18-F1
#
_entry.id   AF-A0A0J1HD18-F1
#
_cell.length_a   1.000
_cell.length_b   1.000
_cell.length_c   1.000
_cell.angle_alpha   90.00
_cell.angle_beta   90.00
_cell.angle_gamma   90.00
#
_symmetry.space_group_name_H-M   'P 1'
#
loop_
_entity.id
_entity.type
_entity.pdbx_description
1 polymer ?
#
loop_
_entity_poly.entity_id
_entity_poly.type
_entity_poly.pdbx_seq_one_letter_code
_entity_poly.pdbx_strand_id
1 'polypeptide(L)'
;MPSPNLNAFFSQWQHIAQIVCQQGIDNLTPSIRLQIQRWQQDAELLGLAEILPLSQQLTTDADHSPHSARAFAQLLVLMQALERSAISWKLSQPIE
;
A
#
# COMPACT_ATOMS: atom_id res chain seq x y z
N MET A 1 -6.37 -11.93 -16.89
CA MET A 1 -5.56 -10.91 -16.19
C MET A 1 -4.53 -11.66 -15.36
N PRO A 2 -3.26 -11.24 -15.30
CA PRO A 2 -2.30 -11.89 -14.41
C PRO A 2 -2.79 -11.75 -12.97
N SER A 3 -2.80 -12.85 -12.22
CA SER A 3 -3.18 -12.82 -10.81
C SER A 3 -2.23 -11.91 -10.03
N PRO A 4 -2.72 -11.09 -9.09
CA PRO A 4 -1.84 -10.27 -8.27
C PRO A 4 -0.88 -11.19 -7.51
N ASN A 5 0.41 -10.86 -7.56
CA ASN A 5 1.48 -11.57 -6.86
C ASN A 5 1.96 -10.70 -5.70
N LEU A 6 2.09 -11.28 -4.50
CA LEU A 6 2.57 -10.60 -3.30
C LEU A 6 3.85 -9.79 -3.52
N ASN A 7 4.82 -10.29 -4.29
CA ASN A 7 6.06 -9.55 -4.57
C ASN A 7 5.78 -8.27 -5.38
N ALA A 8 4.96 -8.38 -6.43
CA ALA A 8 4.59 -7.23 -7.25
C ALA A 8 3.79 -6.21 -6.45
N PHE A 9 2.90 -6.69 -5.57
CA PHE A 9 2.13 -5.86 -4.66
C PHE A 9 3.02 -5.05 -3.69
N PHE A 10 4.02 -5.68 -3.07
CA PHE A 10 4.97 -4.97 -2.20
C PHE A 10 5.87 -3.99 -2.98
N SER A 11 6.34 -4.36 -4.17
CA SER A 11 7.11 -3.45 -5.02
C SER A 11 6.30 -2.23 -5.45
N GLN A 12 5.02 -2.41 -5.80
CA GLN A 12 4.12 -1.31 -6.12
C GLN A 12 3.90 -0.38 -4.93
N TRP A 13 3.70 -0.94 -3.73
CA TRP A 13 3.63 -0.15 -2.50
C TRP A 13 4.88 0.68 -2.26
N GLN A 14 6.07 0.08 -2.38
CA GLN A 14 7.35 0.80 -2.20
C GLN A 14 7.48 1.97 -3.17
N HIS A 15 7.08 1.78 -4.43
CA HIS A 15 7.07 2.84 -5.43
C HIS A 15 6.11 3.98 -5.07
N ILE A 16 4.87 3.64 -4.71
CA ILE A 16 3.86 4.62 -4.25
C ILE A 16 4.39 5.39 -3.04
N ALA A 17 4.91 4.70 -2.02
CA ALA A 17 5.41 5.29 -0.80
C ALA A 17 6.58 6.25 -1.06
N GLN A 18 7.50 5.89 -1.95
CA GLN A 18 8.61 6.76 -2.34
C GLN A 18 8.10 8.05 -2.99
N ILE A 19 7.13 7.96 -3.89
CA ILE A 19 6.56 9.13 -4.57
C ILE A 19 5.81 10.02 -3.59
N VAL A 20 5.00 9.44 -2.70
CA VAL A 20 4.28 10.17 -1.65
C VAL A 20 5.26 10.91 -0.73
N CYS A 21 6.38 10.28 -0.35
CA CYS A 21 7.43 10.93 0.46
C CYS A 21 8.12 12.08 -0.28
N GLN A 22 8.31 11.99 -1.59
CA GLN A 22 8.97 13.03 -2.38
C GLN A 22 8.07 14.22 -2.69
N GLN A 23 6.80 13.95 -3.03
CA GLN A 23 5.84 14.97 -3.44
C GLN A 23 5.08 15.58 -2.26
N GLY A 24 5.02 14.86 -1.14
CA GLY A 24 4.14 15.16 -0.02
C GLY A 24 2.75 14.57 -0.25
N ILE A 25 2.13 14.11 0.84
CA ILE A 25 0.81 13.45 0.80
C ILE A 25 -0.31 14.37 0.29
N ASP A 26 -0.13 15.67 0.39
CA ASP A 26 -1.09 16.68 -0.07
C ASP A 26 -1.03 16.94 -1.59
N ASN A 27 0.05 16.53 -2.26
CA ASN A 27 0.31 16.86 -3.67
C ASN A 27 0.24 15.63 -4.59
N LEU A 28 -0.54 14.61 -4.22
CA LEU A 28 -0.65 13.40 -5.03
C LEU A 28 -1.32 13.69 -6.39
N THR A 29 -0.54 13.51 -7.45
CA THR A 29 -1.03 13.62 -8.83
C THR A 29 -2.17 12.63 -9.11
N PRO A 30 -3.07 12.92 -10.07
CA PRO A 30 -4.14 11.99 -10.46
C PRO A 30 -3.63 10.60 -10.84
N SER A 31 -2.46 10.53 -11.48
CA SER A 31 -1.80 9.28 -11.84
C SER A 31 -1.45 8.42 -10.61
N ILE A 32 -0.97 9.03 -9.53
CA ILE A 32 -0.63 8.31 -8.29
C ILE A 32 -1.88 7.89 -7.54
N ARG A 33 -2.92 8.72 -7.52
CA ARG A 33 -4.22 8.33 -6.95
C ARG A 33 -4.80 7.10 -7.66
N LEU A 34 -4.70 7.05 -8.99
CA LEU A 34 -5.11 5.87 -9.76
C LEU A 34 -4.25 4.63 -9.43
N GLN A 35 -2.95 4.80 -9.22
CA GLN A 35 -2.07 3.69 -8.80
C GLN A 35 -2.44 3.17 -7.40
N ILE A 36 -2.78 4.06 -6.47
CA ILE A 36 -3.25 3.69 -5.12
C ILE A 36 -4.58 2.93 -5.21
N GLN A 37 -5.52 3.38 -6.05
CA GLN A 37 -6.79 2.68 -6.26
C GLN A 37 -6.61 1.28 -6.84
N ARG A 38 -5.71 1.10 -7.82
CA ARG A 38 -5.39 -0.22 -8.36
C ARG A 38 -4.73 -1.11 -7.31
N TRP A 39 -3.80 -0.55 -6.55
CA TRP A 39 -3.15 -1.24 -5.44
C TRP A 39 -4.15 -1.69 -4.37
N GLN A 40 -5.18 -0.89 -4.07
CA GLN A 40 -6.28 -1.29 -3.18
C GLN A 40 -7.05 -2.50 -3.72
N GLN A 41 -7.36 -2.53 -5.02
CA GLN A 41 -8.04 -3.67 -5.65
C GLN A 41 -7.16 -4.93 -5.58
N ASP A 42 -5.86 -4.79 -5.83
CA ASP A 42 -4.92 -5.91 -5.71
C ASP A 42 -4.84 -6.42 -4.26
N ALA A 43 -4.94 -5.53 -3.27
CA ALA A 43 -4.97 -5.91 -1.86
C ALA A 43 -6.21 -6.75 -1.51
N GLU A 44 -7.39 -6.35 -1.99
CA GLU A 44 -8.63 -7.11 -1.81
C GLU A 44 -8.51 -8.52 -2.38
N LEU A 45 -7.97 -8.63 -3.60
CA LEU A 45 -7.76 -9.91 -4.26
C LEU A 45 -6.74 -10.81 -3.52
N LEU A 46 -5.78 -10.20 -2.82
CA LEU A 46 -4.79 -10.90 -2.00
C LEU A 46 -5.27 -11.19 -0.57
N GLY A 47 -6.49 -10.76 -0.20
CA GLY A 47 -7.05 -10.93 1.14
C GLY A 47 -6.47 -9.99 2.19
N LEU A 48 -5.82 -8.90 1.77
CA LEU A 48 -5.19 -7.88 2.64
C LEU A 48 -6.15 -6.69 2.85
N ALA A 49 -7.41 -6.98 3.16
CA ALA A 49 -8.46 -5.96 3.27
C ALA A 49 -8.22 -4.96 4.43
N GLU A 50 -7.38 -5.31 5.41
CA GLU A 50 -7.02 -4.45 6.55
C GLU A 50 -6.33 -3.14 6.14
N ILE A 51 -5.76 -3.06 4.94
CA ILE A 51 -5.09 -1.85 4.44
C ILE A 51 -6.08 -0.84 3.83
N LEU A 52 -7.29 -1.27 3.48
CA LEU A 52 -8.28 -0.45 2.77
C LEU A 52 -8.73 0.76 3.57
N PRO A 53 -9.04 0.67 4.88
CA PRO A 53 -9.50 1.82 5.65
C PRO A 53 -8.46 2.95 5.68
N LEU A 54 -7.17 2.60 5.77
CA LEU A 54 -6.09 3.58 5.80
C LEU A 54 -5.79 4.13 4.40
N SER A 55 -5.84 3.28 3.39
CA SER A 55 -5.50 3.69 2.02
C SER A 55 -6.59 4.52 1.37
N GLN A 56 -7.86 4.29 1.72
CA GLN A 56 -8.97 5.14 1.30
C GLN A 56 -8.80 6.57 1.82
N GLN A 57 -8.19 6.78 3.00
CA GLN A 57 -7.90 8.12 3.53
C GLN A 57 -6.81 8.86 2.73
N LEU A 58 -6.04 8.17 1.88
CA LEU A 58 -5.07 8.79 0.96
C LEU A 58 -5.74 9.28 -0.34
N THR A 59 -6.85 8.66 -0.73
CA THR A 59 -7.52 8.92 -2.02
C THR A 59 -8.81 9.71 -1.89
N THR A 60 -9.37 9.81 -0.69
CA THR A 60 -10.59 10.58 -0.44
C THR A 60 -10.25 12.07 -0.38
N ASP A 61 -10.80 12.85 -1.30
CA ASP A 61 -10.58 14.30 -1.51
C ASP A 61 -11.21 15.20 -0.42
N ALA A 62 -11.22 14.74 0.82
CA ALA A 62 -11.73 15.52 1.94
C ALA A 62 -10.58 16.31 2.57
N ASP A 63 -10.40 17.54 2.08
CA ASP A 63 -9.67 18.66 2.70
C ASP A 63 -8.31 18.33 3.31
N HIS A 64 -7.22 18.89 2.77
CA HIS A 64 -5.86 18.98 3.35
C HIS A 64 -5.76 18.78 4.86
N SER A 65 -5.81 17.52 5.29
CA SER A 65 -6.09 17.19 6.68
C SER A 65 -4.92 16.41 7.25
N PRO A 66 -4.48 16.72 8.48
CA PRO A 66 -3.44 15.95 9.18
C PRO A 66 -3.78 14.45 9.30
N HIS A 67 -5.00 14.05 8.95
CA HIS A 67 -5.47 12.67 8.92
C HIS A 67 -4.84 11.87 7.78
N SER A 68 -4.59 12.43 6.59
CA SER A 68 -3.98 11.69 5.47
C SER A 68 -2.49 11.39 5.71
N ALA A 69 -1.74 12.33 6.31
CA ALA A 69 -0.36 12.09 6.71
C ALA A 69 -0.27 11.00 7.79
N ARG A 70 -1.18 11.02 8.77
CA ARG A 70 -1.27 9.98 9.80
C ARG A 70 -1.63 8.62 9.20
N ALA A 71 -2.59 8.57 8.29
CA ALA A 71 -2.98 7.35 7.59
C ALA A 71 -1.81 6.75 6.79
N PHE A 72 -1.07 7.61 6.09
CA PHE A 72 0.12 7.19 5.36
C PHE A 72 1.21 6.61 6.28
N ALA A 73 1.48 7.27 7.41
CA ALA A 73 2.42 6.76 8.40
C ALA A 73 1.99 5.40 8.97
N GLN A 74 0.69 5.22 9.23
CA GLN A 74 0.15 3.94 9.70
C GLN A 74 0.26 2.85 8.62
N LEU A 75 0.03 3.19 7.35
CA LEU A 75 0.22 2.26 6.24
C LEU A 75 1.66 1.83 6.05
N LEU A 76 2.63 2.75 6.20
CA LEU A 76 4.05 2.40 6.15
C LEU A 76 4.40 1.31 7.16
N VAL A 77 3.93 1.46 8.40
CA VAL A 77 4.16 0.48 9.47
C VAL A 77 3.44 -0.85 9.17
N LEU A 78 2.17 -0.79 8.79
CA LEU A 78 1.38 -1.98 8.49
C LEU A 78 2.00 -2.78 7.33
N MET A 79 2.36 -2.10 6.26
CA MET A 79 2.97 -2.73 5.08
C MET A 79 4.34 -3.34 5.38
N GLN A 80 5.15 -2.68 6.22
CA GLN A 80 6.41 -3.26 6.68
C GLN A 80 6.18 -4.53 7.51
N ALA A 81 5.15 -4.56 8.36
CA ALA A 81 4.80 -5.75 9.14
C ALA A 81 4.30 -6.89 8.25
N LEU A 82 3.48 -6.59 7.24
CA LEU A 82 2.99 -7.56 6.25
C LEU A 82 4.14 -8.13 5.41
N GLU A 83 5.05 -7.29 4.92
CA GLU A 83 6.20 -7.73 4.13
C GLU A 83 7.12 -8.66 4.95
N ARG A 84 7.42 -8.29 6.21
CA ARG A 84 8.20 -9.14 7.12
C ARG A 84 7.52 -10.47 7.40
N SER A 85 6.20 -10.47 7.58
CA SER A 85 5.42 -11.69 7.82
C SER A 85 5.45 -12.61 6.59
N ALA A 86 5.29 -12.03 5.39
CA ALA A 86 5.37 -12.76 4.14
C ALA A 86 6.77 -13.37 3.90
N ILE A 87 7.84 -12.61 4.17
CA ILE A 87 9.22 -13.11 4.10
C ILE A 87 9.44 -14.24 5.11
N SER A 88 9.03 -14.05 6.36
CA SER A 88 9.15 -15.07 7.41
C SER A 88 8.43 -16.36 7.03
N TRP A 89 7.23 -16.26 6.48
CA TRP A 89 6.46 -17.42 6.03
C TRP A 89 7.18 -18.14 4.88
N LYS A 90 7.70 -17.40 3.89
CA LYS A 90 8.46 -17.96 2.76
C LYS A 90 9.75 -18.66 3.21
N LEU A 91 10.44 -18.12 4.19
CA LEU A 91 11.64 -18.73 4.78
C LEU A 91 11.34 -19.96 5.64
N SER A 92 10.11 -20.07 6.16
CA SER A 92 9.67 -21.21 6.98
C SER A 92 9.14 -22.38 6.14
N GLN A 93 8.96 -22.20 4.83
CA GLN A 93 8.63 -23.31 3.93
C GLN A 93 9.87 -24.19 3.75
N PRO A 94 9.76 -25.52 3.94
CA PRO A 94 10.87 -26.42 3.67
C PRO A 94 11.29 -26.30 2.20
N ILE A 95 12.61 -26.30 1.97
CA ILE A 95 13.18 -26.36 0.64
C ILE A 95 12.91 -27.79 0.13
N GLU A 96 11.92 -27.95 -0.77
CA GLU A 96 11.77 -29.17 -1.57
C GLU A 96 12.88 -29.28 -2.63
#